data_AF-A0A257A441-F1
#
_entry.id   AF-A0A257A441-F1
#
_cell.length_a   1.000
_cell.length_b   1.000
_cell.length_c   1.000
_cell.angle_alpha   90.00
_cell.angle_beta   90.00
_cell.angle_gamma   90.00
#
_symmetry.space_group_name_H-M   'P 1'
#
loop_
_entity.id
_entity.type
_entity.pdbx_description
1 polymer ?
#
loop_
_entity_poly.entity_id
_entity_poly.type
_entity_poly.pdbx_seq_one_letter_code
_entity_poly.pdbx_strand_id
1 'polypeptide(L)'
;MSGPTLALNEYARVKDDEMPYKITDEEWLIVPNAPYREKMLKHFAKVAKENGFKVKIEDLTFKLGMIAVQGPKTVEVFEKIGAGWVDDLRT
;
A
#
# COMPACT_ATOMS: atom_id res chain seq x y z
N MET A 1 -2.26 10.97 -5.05
CA MET A 1 -1.45 9.92 -4.37
C MET A 1 -0.99 10.47 -3.03
N SER A 2 -1.31 9.82 -1.89
CA SER A 2 -0.54 10.07 -0.67
C SER A 2 0.85 9.50 -0.90
N GLY A 3 1.90 10.30 -0.68
CA GLY A 3 3.27 9.79 -0.71
C GLY A 3 3.51 8.72 0.37
N PRO A 4 4.76 8.24 0.52
CA PRO A 4 5.08 7.28 1.57
C PRO A 4 4.71 7.85 2.96
N THR A 5 4.21 6.98 3.83
CA THR A 5 3.84 7.33 5.21
C THR A 5 4.65 6.52 6.20
N LEU A 6 4.81 7.04 7.43
CA LEU A 6 5.40 6.28 8.53
C LEU A 6 4.30 5.80 9.47
N ALA A 7 4.18 4.48 9.63
CA ALA A 7 3.40 3.91 10.73
C ALA A 7 4.20 4.06 12.02
N LEU A 8 3.64 4.75 13.01
CA LEU A 8 4.30 5.02 14.29
C LEU A 8 3.64 4.27 15.43
N ASN A 9 4.39 4.04 16.50
CA ASN A 9 3.81 3.65 17.78
C ASN A 9 3.50 4.88 18.65
N GLU A 10 2.94 4.62 19.83
CA GLU A 10 2.55 5.62 20.84
C GLU A 10 3.72 6.46 21.37
N TYR A 11 4.97 6.05 21.11
CA TYR A 11 6.20 6.76 21.48
C TYR A 11 6.87 7.47 20.29
N ALA A 12 6.12 7.68 19.19
CA ALA A 12 6.61 8.26 17.94
C ALA A 12 7.78 7.49 17.29
N ARG A 13 7.89 6.18 17.56
CA ARG A 13 8.90 5.31 16.94
C ARG A 13 8.33 4.60 15.72
N VAL A 14 9.11 4.55 14.65
CA VAL A 14 8.72 3.92 13.39
C VAL A 14 8.49 2.42 13.56
N LYS A 15 7.34 1.96 13.07
CA LYS A 15 7.00 0.56 12.91
C LYS A 15 7.29 0.08 11.49
N ASP A 16 6.96 0.88 10.48
CA ASP A 16 7.28 0.68 9.06
C ASP A 16 7.15 1.99 8.27
N ASP A 17 7.80 2.06 7.11
CA ASP A 17 7.55 3.04 6.04
C ASP A 17 6.69 2.37 4.95
N GLU A 18 5.42 2.75 4.90
CA GLU A 18 4.40 2.08 4.09
C GLU A 18 3.84 2.99 3.01
N MET A 19 3.26 2.38 1.98
CA MET A 19 2.59 3.10 0.90
C MET A 19 1.07 2.84 0.95
N PRO A 20 0.26 3.83 1.38
CA PRO A 20 -1.18 3.74 1.35
C PRO A 20 -1.75 4.22 0.02
N TYR A 21 -2.64 3.42 -0.57
CA TYR A 21 -3.41 3.72 -1.77
C TYR A 21 -4.88 3.78 -1.40
N LYS A 22 -5.51 4.94 -1.61
CA LYS A 22 -6.96 5.10 -1.49
C LYS A 22 -7.62 4.49 -2.72
N ILE A 23 -8.36 3.40 -2.55
CA ILE A 23 -9.06 2.71 -3.65
C ILE A 23 -10.46 3.31 -3.81
N THR A 24 -11.16 3.49 -2.70
CA THR A 24 -12.47 4.15 -2.63
C THR A 24 -12.53 5.03 -1.37
N ASP A 25 -13.68 5.62 -1.05
CA ASP A 25 -13.86 6.34 0.21
C ASP A 25 -13.82 5.44 1.45
N GLU A 26 -14.06 4.14 1.28
CA GLU A 26 -14.11 3.15 2.39
C GLU A 26 -13.01 2.10 2.32
N GLU A 27 -12.24 2.05 1.22
CA GLU A 27 -11.23 1.03 0.98
C GLU A 27 -9.84 1.61 0.74
N TRP A 28 -8.86 1.04 1.45
CA TRP A 28 -7.46 1.39 1.35
C TRP A 28 -6.63 0.13 1.15
N LEU A 29 -5.68 0.18 0.21
CA LEU A 29 -4.63 -0.81 0.06
C LEU A 29 -3.36 -0.26 0.69
N ILE A 30 -2.82 -0.97 1.69
CA ILE A 30 -1.56 -0.60 2.34
C ILE A 30 -0.50 -1.59 1.89
N VAL A 31 0.61 -1.07 1.37
CA VAL A 31 1.79 -1.87 1.01
C VAL A 31 2.88 -1.61 2.05
N PRO A 32 3.02 -2.50 3.07
CA PRO A 32 4.14 -2.46 3.98
C PRO A 32 5.38 -3.08 3.32
N ASN A 33 6.53 -2.87 3.93
CA ASN A 33 7.73 -3.61 3.55
C ASN A 33 7.57 -5.11 3.85
N ALA A 34 8.08 -5.95 2.93
CA ALA A 34 7.98 -7.40 3.01
C ALA A 34 8.33 -8.02 4.38
N PRO A 35 9.46 -7.70 5.04
CA PRO A 35 9.82 -8.32 6.32
C PRO A 35 8.89 -7.95 7.48
N TYR A 36 8.10 -6.88 7.35
CA TYR A 36 7.24 -6.39 8.43
C TYR A 36 5.78 -6.83 8.33
N ARG A 37 5.39 -7.61 7.31
CA ARG A 37 4.01 -8.10 7.10
C ARG A 37 3.31 -8.55 8.39
N GLU A 38 3.87 -9.52 9.11
CA GLU A 38 3.22 -10.05 10.32
C GLU A 38 3.17 -9.02 11.47
N LYS A 39 4.20 -8.20 11.58
CA LYS A 39 4.28 -7.12 12.58
C LYS A 39 3.21 -6.06 12.31
N MET A 40 3.02 -5.69 11.05
CA MET A 40 2.06 -4.69 10.61
C MET A 40 0.63 -5.18 10.73
N LEU A 41 0.33 -6.43 10.36
CA LEU A 41 -0.99 -7.03 10.60
C LEU A 41 -1.38 -6.99 12.09
N LYS A 42 -0.46 -7.37 12.98
CA LYS A 42 -0.67 -7.29 14.43
C LYS A 42 -0.86 -5.84 14.90
N HIS A 43 -0.08 -4.90 14.34
CA HIS A 43 -0.19 -3.49 14.68
C HIS A 43 -1.54 -2.90 14.30
N PHE A 44 -2.01 -3.11 13.07
CA PHE A 44 -3.32 -2.63 12.61
C PHE A 44 -4.47 -3.25 13.41
N ALA A 45 -4.42 -4.56 13.66
CA ALA A 45 -5.43 -5.24 14.47
C ALA A 45 -5.50 -4.69 15.91
N LYS A 46 -4.34 -4.39 16.51
CA LYS A 46 -4.24 -3.74 17.82
C LYS A 46 -4.89 -2.36 17.80
N VAL A 47 -4.48 -1.49 16.86
CA VAL A 47 -5.01 -0.12 16.74
C VAL A 47 -6.52 -0.11 16.51
N ALA A 48 -7.01 -0.97 15.61
CA ALA A 48 -8.45 -1.08 15.34
C ALA A 48 -9.23 -1.47 16.60
N LYS A 49 -8.73 -2.46 17.36
CA LYS A 49 -9.36 -2.90 18.61
C LYS A 49 -9.33 -1.82 19.69
N GLU A 50 -8.20 -1.17 19.92
CA GLU A 50 -8.03 -0.18 21.00
C GLU A 50 -8.89 1.07 20.78
N ASN A 51 -9.11 1.46 19.52
CA ASN A 51 -9.91 2.62 19.16
C ASN A 51 -11.38 2.29 18.82
N GLY A 52 -11.76 1.00 18.83
CA GLY A 52 -13.12 0.57 18.48
C GLY A 52 -13.47 0.81 17.01
N PHE A 53 -12.49 0.83 16.10
CA PHE A 53 -12.73 1.01 14.67
C PHE A 53 -13.38 -0.22 14.06
N LYS A 54 -14.46 0.01 13.29
CA LYS A 54 -15.18 -1.02 12.55
C LYS A 54 -14.55 -1.19 11.16
N VAL A 55 -13.43 -1.89 11.11
CA VAL A 55 -12.68 -2.14 9.85
C VAL A 55 -12.39 -3.62 9.67
N LYS A 56 -12.37 -4.09 8.42
CA LYS A 56 -11.89 -5.43 8.06
C LYS A 56 -10.45 -5.29 7.57
N ILE A 57 -9.53 -6.05 8.16
CA ILE A 57 -8.13 -6.13 7.72
C ILE A 57 -7.95 -7.46 7.00
N GLU A 58 -7.58 -7.42 5.73
CA GLU A 58 -7.31 -8.60 4.91
C GLU A 58 -5.86 -8.59 4.41
N ASP A 59 -5.20 -9.75 4.51
CA ASP A 59 -3.85 -9.94 4.00
C ASP A 59 -3.88 -10.50 2.58
N LEU A 60 -3.46 -9.68 1.62
CA LEU A 60 -3.43 -10.01 0.19
C LEU A 60 -2.04 -10.46 -0.30
N THR A 61 -1.05 -10.60 0.59
CA THR A 61 0.36 -10.83 0.22
C THR A 61 0.55 -12.00 -0.72
N PHE A 62 -0.16 -13.11 -0.52
CA PHE A 62 -0.04 -14.31 -1.34
C PHE A 62 -1.10 -14.43 -2.44
N LYS A 63 -2.00 -13.44 -2.55
CA LYS A 63 -3.04 -13.37 -3.57
C LYS A 63 -2.65 -12.46 -4.74
N LEU A 64 -1.74 -11.51 -4.50
CA LEU A 64 -1.33 -10.50 -5.46
C LEU A 64 0.20 -10.52 -5.65
N GLY A 65 0.64 -10.27 -6.89
CA GLY A 65 2.04 -10.01 -7.22
C GLY A 65 2.21 -8.57 -7.71
N MET A 66 3.33 -7.95 -7.38
CA MET A 66 3.67 -6.59 -7.82
C MET A 66 4.89 -6.63 -8.74
N ILE A 67 4.79 -5.97 -9.90
CA ILE A 67 5.89 -5.80 -10.86
C ILE A 67 6.17 -4.30 -10.99
N ALA A 68 7.38 -3.88 -10.63
CA ALA A 68 7.83 -2.51 -10.82
C ALA A 68 8.48 -2.35 -12.20
N VAL A 69 7.91 -1.48 -13.04
CA VAL A 69 8.45 -1.14 -14.37
C VAL A 69 8.98 0.29 -14.34
N GLN A 70 10.30 0.45 -14.29
CA GLN A 70 10.95 1.75 -14.13
C GLN A 70 11.88 2.06 -15.31
N GLY A 71 11.82 3.30 -15.81
CA GLY A 71 12.73 3.82 -16.82
C GLY A 71 12.09 4.88 -17.71
N PRO A 72 12.88 5.58 -18.54
CA PRO A 72 12.37 6.64 -19.43
C PRO A 72 11.39 6.11 -20.49
N LYS A 73 11.38 4.80 -20.74
CA LYS A 73 10.53 4.14 -21.75
C LYS A 73 9.34 3.38 -21.14
N THR A 74 9.03 3.57 -19.86
CA THR A 74 7.93 2.84 -19.19
C THR A 74 6.60 2.98 -19.94
N VAL A 75 6.26 4.18 -20.41
CA VAL A 75 5.01 4.42 -21.16
C VAL A 75 4.97 3.63 -22.46
N GLU A 76 6.03 3.68 -23.26
CA GLU A 76 6.15 2.92 -24.52
C GLU A 76 5.99 1.40 -24.28
N VAL A 77 6.54 0.89 -23.18
CA VAL A 77 6.40 -0.54 -22.82
C VAL A 77 4.93 -0.88 -22.49
N PHE A 78 4.25 -0.03 -21.73
CA PHE A 78 2.84 -0.26 -21.37
C PHE A 78 1.90 -0.10 -22.56
N GLU A 79 2.15 0.86 -23.46
CA GLU A 79 1.39 1.01 -24.72
C GLU A 79 1.42 -0.27 -25.56
N LYS A 80 2.60 -0.89 -25.73
CA LYS A 80 2.77 -2.11 -26.53
C LYS A 80 2.00 -3.32 -26.02
N ILE A 81 1.66 -3.35 -24.73
CA ILE A 81 0.90 -4.43 -24.11
C ILE A 81 -0.58 -4.07 -23.89
N GLY A 82 -1.06 -2.97 -24.49
CA GLY A 82 -2.46 -2.53 -24.38
C GLY A 82 -2.80 -1.85 -23.06
N ALA A 83 -1.79 -1.39 -22.30
CA ALA A 83 -1.94 -0.74 -21.00
C ALA A 83 -1.51 0.74 -21.04
N GLY A 84 -1.73 1.42 -22.18
CA GLY A 84 -1.36 2.84 -22.36
C GLY A 84 -2.02 3.81 -21.35
N TRP A 85 -3.16 3.41 -20.77
CA TRP A 85 -3.84 4.14 -19.67
C TRP A 85 -2.97 4.38 -18.44
N VAL A 86 -1.84 3.66 -18.30
CA VAL A 86 -0.88 3.89 -17.20
C VAL A 86 -0.26 5.29 -17.26
N ASP A 87 -0.18 5.93 -18.42
CA ASP A 87 0.33 7.31 -18.52
C ASP A 87 -0.58 8.31 -17.80
N ASP A 88 -1.89 8.06 -17.76
CA ASP A 88 -2.87 8.88 -17.05
C ASP A 88 -2.67 8.83 -15.52
N LEU A 89 -1.95 7.84 -14.98
CA LEU A 89 -1.66 7.73 -13.54
C LEU A 89 -0.59 8.72 -13.05
N ARG A 90 0.07 9.44 -13.96
CA ARG A 90 1.08 10.46 -13.61
C ARG A 90 0.47 11.74 -13.04
N THR A 91 -0.84 11.93 -13.17
CA THR A 91 -1.56 13.15 -12.79
C THR A 91 -2.02 13.17 -11.34
#